data_AF-A0A4Q5YSQ6-F1
#
_entry.id   AF-A0A4Q5YSQ6-F1
#
_cell.length_a   1.000
_cell.length_b   1.000
_cell.length_c   1.000
_cell.angle_alpha   90.00
_cell.angle_beta   90.00
_cell.angle_gamma   90.00
#
_symmetry.space_group_name_H-M   'P 1'
#
loop_
_entity.id
_entity.type
_entity.pdbx_description
1 polymer ?
#
loop_
_entity_poly.entity_id
_entity_poly.type
_entity_poly.pdbx_seq_one_letter_code
_entity_poly.pdbx_strand_id
1 'polypeptide(L)'
;MNKILFALFVLLFTMAGFSSFSQKYKSASDTIKLNKELVDVSNDVAELTSKLTIAQNNLPGYNSKASQAVTNAEGTAQKSSDQAYKATNGDLGDAKSAKKKAKKALNDAEDAADAKDDVKDQEKKIDKLTTELQKKQKKLHELEEMRTTIRAMHQ
;
A
#
# COMPACT_ATOMS: atom_id res chain seq x y z
N MET A 1 32.68 -5.40 -22.61
CA MET A 1 31.94 -4.27 -23.21
C MET A 1 31.28 -4.79 -24.48
N ASN A 2 29.94 -4.87 -24.51
CA ASN A 2 29.06 -5.15 -25.68
C ASN A 2 27.63 -5.55 -25.26
N LYS A 3 27.35 -5.69 -23.95
CA LYS A 3 25.98 -5.95 -23.45
C LYS A 3 25.17 -4.67 -23.15
N ILE A 4 25.81 -3.51 -23.12
CA ILE A 4 25.15 -2.21 -22.89
C ILE A 4 24.50 -1.68 -24.18
N LEU A 5 24.97 -2.08 -25.36
CA LEU A 5 24.37 -1.67 -26.63
C LEU A 5 23.00 -2.30 -26.90
N PHE A 6 22.73 -3.50 -26.34
CA PHE A 6 21.46 -4.20 -26.56
C PHE A 6 20.31 -3.66 -25.69
N ALA A 7 20.62 -3.05 -24.55
CA ALA A 7 19.62 -2.44 -23.66
C ALA A 7 19.06 -1.11 -24.23
N LEU A 8 19.79 -0.45 -25.15
CA LEU A 8 19.38 0.82 -25.74
C LEU A 8 18.41 0.66 -26.93
N PHE A 9 18.38 -0.51 -27.58
CA PHE A 9 17.56 -0.74 -28.77
C PHE A 9 16.12 -1.17 -28.45
N VAL A 10 15.88 -1.72 -27.25
CA VAL A 10 14.53 -2.13 -26.80
C VAL A 10 13.72 -0.94 -26.27
N LEU A 11 14.39 0.15 -25.86
CA LEU A 11 13.72 1.37 -25.37
C LEU A 11 13.14 2.25 -26.49
N LEU A 12 13.51 1.99 -27.75
CA LEU A 12 13.17 2.85 -28.90
C LEU A 12 11.88 2.46 -29.63
N PHE A 13 11.24 1.34 -29.29
CA PHE A 13 10.05 0.85 -29.99
C PHE A 13 8.71 1.15 -29.29
N THR A 14 8.69 1.85 -28.15
CA THR A 14 7.43 2.19 -27.46
C THR A 14 6.78 3.51 -27.92
N MET A 15 7.29 4.15 -28.97
CA MET A 15 6.81 5.45 -29.49
C MET A 15 5.92 5.36 -30.75
N ALA A 16 5.49 4.15 -31.16
CA ALA A 16 4.61 3.98 -32.33
C ALA A 16 3.24 3.44 -31.90
N GLY A 17 2.51 4.27 -31.17
CA GLY A 17 1.17 3.95 -30.69
C GLY A 17 0.37 5.20 -30.38
N PHE A 18 0.28 6.14 -31.33
CA PHE A 18 -0.80 7.12 -31.32
C PHE A 18 -2.10 6.37 -31.62
N SER A 19 -2.60 5.64 -30.63
CA SER A 19 -4.02 5.32 -30.57
C SER A 19 -4.73 6.67 -30.65
N SER A 20 -5.48 6.85 -31.73
CA SER A 20 -6.50 7.88 -31.87
C SER A 20 -7.47 7.73 -30.70
N PHE A 21 -7.11 8.28 -29.54
CA PHE A 21 -8.04 8.51 -28.46
C PHE A 21 -8.99 9.56 -29.01
N SER A 22 -10.26 9.18 -29.15
CA SER A 22 -11.33 10.16 -29.39
C SER A 22 -11.25 11.21 -28.28
N GLN A 23 -10.63 12.34 -28.59
CA GLN A 23 -10.31 13.39 -27.64
C GLN A 23 -11.62 13.93 -27.06
N LYS A 24 -11.80 13.85 -25.73
CA LYS A 24 -13.04 14.23 -25.05
C LYS A 24 -13.37 15.71 -25.22
N TYR A 25 -12.35 16.56 -25.21
CA TYR A 25 -12.45 18.01 -25.37
C TYR A 25 -11.65 18.45 -26.59
N LYS A 26 -12.26 19.22 -27.50
CA LYS A 26 -11.66 19.52 -28.82
C LYS A 26 -11.65 21.02 -29.17
N SER A 27 -12.54 21.82 -28.59
CA SER A 27 -12.76 23.20 -29.02
C SER A 27 -12.54 24.23 -27.90
N ALA A 28 -12.36 25.51 -28.24
CA ALA A 28 -12.27 26.58 -27.24
C ALA A 28 -13.50 26.63 -26.32
N SER A 29 -14.69 26.27 -26.82
CA SER A 29 -15.93 26.22 -26.03
C SER A 29 -15.89 25.18 -24.90
N ASP A 30 -15.04 24.15 -25.03
CA ASP A 30 -14.86 23.09 -24.03
C ASP A 30 -13.90 23.49 -22.90
N THR A 31 -13.17 24.59 -23.05
CA THR A 31 -12.07 24.99 -22.15
C THR A 31 -12.51 25.13 -20.69
N ILE A 32 -13.72 25.63 -20.44
CA ILE A 32 -14.26 25.78 -19.07
C ILE A 32 -14.43 24.41 -18.41
N LYS A 33 -15.02 23.44 -19.13
CA LYS A 33 -15.23 22.07 -18.63
C LYS A 33 -13.90 21.34 -18.44
N LEU A 34 -12.99 21.49 -19.39
CA LEU A 34 -11.63 20.95 -19.31
C LEU A 34 -10.86 21.50 -18.10
N ASN A 35 -10.89 22.81 -17.88
CA ASN A 35 -10.22 23.43 -16.73
C ASN A 35 -10.83 22.97 -15.40
N LYS A 36 -12.16 22.79 -15.35
CA LYS A 36 -12.82 22.22 -14.17
C LYS A 36 -12.33 20.79 -13.89
N GLU A 37 -12.34 19.92 -14.90
CA GLU A 37 -11.87 18.54 -14.73
C GLU A 37 -10.37 18.48 -14.36
N LEU A 38 -9.54 19.39 -14.90
CA LEU A 38 -8.14 19.54 -14.50
C LEU A 38 -7.99 19.89 -13.02
N VAL A 39 -8.75 20.86 -12.52
CA VAL A 39 -8.72 21.25 -11.09
C VAL A 39 -9.20 20.10 -10.22
N ASP A 40 -10.30 19.44 -10.59
CA ASP A 40 -10.85 18.31 -9.83
C ASP A 40 -9.84 17.15 -9.75
N VAL A 41 -9.25 16.75 -10.89
CA VAL A 41 -8.24 15.68 -10.91
C VAL A 41 -6.95 16.10 -10.19
N SER A 42 -6.53 17.37 -10.27
CA SER A 42 -5.38 17.88 -9.52
C SER A 42 -5.61 17.82 -8.01
N ASN A 43 -6.81 18.15 -7.55
CA ASN A 43 -7.18 18.05 -6.14
C ASN A 43 -7.17 16.58 -5.67
N ASP A 44 -7.72 15.67 -6.48
CA ASP A 44 -7.68 14.23 -6.21
C ASP A 44 -6.24 13.72 -6.09
N VAL A 45 -5.33 14.16 -6.98
CA VAL A 45 -3.89 13.81 -6.92
C VAL A 45 -3.26 14.28 -5.61
N ALA A 46 -3.54 15.51 -5.19
CA ALA A 46 -3.02 16.05 -3.94
C ALA A 46 -3.56 15.27 -2.71
N GLU A 47 -4.86 14.97 -2.69
CA GLU A 47 -5.49 14.19 -1.62
C GLU A 47 -4.93 12.76 -1.56
N LEU A 48 -4.83 12.07 -2.70
CA LEU A 48 -4.26 10.72 -2.77
C LEU A 48 -2.80 10.70 -2.35
N THR A 49 -2.01 11.70 -2.76
CA THR A 49 -0.61 11.84 -2.35
C THR A 49 -0.51 11.99 -0.83
N SER A 50 -1.32 12.86 -0.23
CA SER A 50 -1.36 13.04 1.22
C SER A 50 -1.72 11.74 1.96
N LYS A 51 -2.77 11.04 1.50
CA LYS A 51 -3.18 9.74 2.07
C LYS A 51 -2.10 8.68 1.95
N LEU A 52 -1.41 8.63 0.80
CA LEU A 52 -0.30 7.71 0.56
C LEU A 52 0.86 7.99 1.51
N THR A 53 1.26 9.25 1.65
CA THR A 53 2.32 9.66 2.57
C THR A 53 1.98 9.31 4.02
N ILE A 54 0.74 9.58 4.47
CA ILE A 54 0.30 9.19 5.82
C ILE A 54 0.36 7.66 5.98
N ALA A 55 -0.08 6.91 4.97
CA ALA A 55 -0.07 5.46 5.05
C ALA A 55 1.36 4.90 5.13
N GLN A 56 2.27 5.40 4.31
CA GLN A 56 3.69 5.02 4.33
C GLN A 56 4.36 5.40 5.66
N ASN A 57 4.07 6.58 6.21
CA ASN A 57 4.61 7.02 7.49
C ASN A 57 4.10 6.20 8.68
N ASN A 58 2.88 5.65 8.59
CA ASN A 58 2.31 4.81 9.65
C ASN A 58 2.82 3.35 9.59
N LEU A 59 3.24 2.86 8.41
CA LEU A 59 3.65 1.47 8.19
C LEU A 59 4.75 0.98 9.17
N PRO A 60 5.82 1.74 9.46
CA PRO A 60 6.80 1.35 10.48
C PRO A 60 6.19 1.12 11.86
N GLY A 61 5.16 1.88 12.23
CA GLY A 61 4.43 1.71 13.50
C GLY A 61 3.68 0.39 13.56
N TYR A 62 3.04 -0.03 12.45
CA TYR A 62 2.41 -1.35 12.35
C TYR A 62 3.43 -2.47 12.44
N ASN A 63 4.56 -2.37 11.70
CA ASN A 63 5.64 -3.35 11.76
C ASN A 63 6.21 -3.52 13.17
N SER A 64 6.42 -2.41 13.88
CA SER A 64 6.91 -2.42 15.26
C SER A 64 5.94 -3.15 16.20
N LYS A 65 4.63 -2.84 16.11
CA LYS A 65 3.59 -3.51 16.91
C LYS A 65 3.52 -5.01 16.61
N ALA A 66 3.53 -5.39 15.33
CA ALA A 66 3.52 -6.80 14.93
C ALA A 66 4.75 -7.55 15.46
N SER A 67 5.94 -6.96 15.34
CA SER A 67 7.18 -7.55 15.86
C SER A 67 7.14 -7.72 17.38
N GLN A 68 6.60 -6.73 18.11
CA GLN A 68 6.44 -6.81 19.55
C GLN A 68 5.43 -7.90 19.96
N ALA A 69 4.30 -8.00 19.25
CA ALA A 69 3.30 -9.03 19.50
C ALA A 69 3.87 -10.44 19.28
N VAL A 70 4.62 -10.65 18.19
CA VAL A 70 5.33 -11.91 17.94
C VAL A 70 6.31 -12.24 19.07
N THR A 71 7.11 -11.26 19.51
CA THR A 71 8.09 -11.46 20.59
C THR A 71 7.40 -11.84 21.91
N ASN A 72 6.26 -11.21 22.21
CA ASN A 72 5.45 -11.53 23.38
C ASN A 72 4.86 -12.94 23.29
N ALA A 73 4.31 -13.31 22.13
CA ALA A 73 3.75 -14.63 21.87
C ALA A 73 4.81 -15.73 22.05
N GLU A 74 6.01 -15.56 21.47
CA GLU A 74 7.14 -16.48 21.62
C GLU A 74 7.54 -16.63 23.09
N GLY A 75 7.71 -15.51 23.80
CA GLY A 75 8.07 -15.51 25.21
C GLY A 75 7.01 -16.17 26.12
N THR A 76 5.72 -15.99 25.80
CA THR A 76 4.64 -16.65 26.55
C THR A 76 4.51 -18.12 26.18
N ALA A 77 4.71 -18.50 24.92
CA ALA A 77 4.74 -19.89 24.47
C ALA A 77 5.85 -20.68 25.16
N GLN A 78 7.05 -20.11 25.28
CA GLN A 78 8.15 -20.72 26.02
C GLN A 78 7.79 -20.93 27.49
N LYS A 79 7.26 -19.90 28.18
CA LYS A 79 6.80 -20.01 29.57
C LYS A 79 5.68 -21.04 29.74
N SER A 80 4.81 -21.18 28.74
CA SER A 80 3.76 -22.19 28.72
C SER A 80 4.36 -23.60 28.61
N SER A 81 5.33 -23.80 27.72
CA SER A 81 6.05 -25.05 27.57
C SER A 81 6.78 -25.45 28.87
N ASP A 82 7.52 -24.52 29.47
CA ASP A 82 8.24 -24.76 30.72
C ASP A 82 7.29 -25.16 31.86
N GLN A 83 6.15 -24.49 31.97
CA GLN A 83 5.16 -24.81 33.00
C GLN A 83 4.43 -26.12 32.71
N ALA A 84 4.19 -26.45 31.45
CA ALA A 84 3.62 -27.74 31.06
C ALA A 84 4.56 -28.89 31.43
N TYR A 85 5.87 -28.73 31.19
CA TYR A 85 6.88 -29.71 31.59
C TYR A 85 6.92 -29.90 33.12
N LYS A 86 6.84 -28.82 33.91
CA LYS A 86 6.75 -28.94 35.38
C LYS A 86 5.49 -29.71 35.81
N ALA A 87 4.37 -29.45 35.16
CA ALA A 87 3.09 -30.06 35.50
C ALA A 87 3.03 -31.58 35.20
N THR A 88 3.88 -32.16 34.34
CA THR A 88 3.81 -33.61 34.03
C THR A 88 4.08 -34.49 35.24
N ASN A 89 4.93 -34.04 36.17
CA ASN A 89 5.22 -34.71 37.44
C ASN A 89 4.87 -33.82 38.64
N GLY A 90 4.17 -32.72 38.39
CA GLY A 90 3.83 -31.69 39.37
C GLY A 90 2.49 -31.95 40.04
N ASP A 91 2.08 -31.01 40.88
CA ASP A 91 0.82 -31.09 41.59
C ASP A 91 -0.36 -30.45 40.82
N LEU A 92 -1.54 -30.46 41.43
CA LEU A 92 -2.73 -29.82 40.85
C LEU A 92 -2.54 -28.30 40.64
N GLY A 93 -1.72 -27.64 41.46
CA GLY A 93 -1.37 -26.23 41.32
C GLY A 93 -0.55 -25.97 40.06
N ASP A 94 0.42 -26.84 39.79
CA ASP A 94 1.21 -26.81 38.55
C ASP A 94 0.34 -27.02 37.31
N ALA A 95 -0.57 -28.00 37.35
CA ALA A 95 -1.51 -28.25 36.25
C ALA A 95 -2.43 -27.05 35.98
N LYS A 96 -2.95 -26.40 37.03
CA LYS A 96 -3.75 -25.17 36.90
C LYS A 96 -2.95 -24.02 36.32
N SER A 97 -1.69 -23.87 36.76
CA SER A 97 -0.77 -22.85 36.27
C SER A 97 -0.42 -23.07 34.80
N ALA A 98 -0.15 -24.33 34.41
CA ALA A 98 0.08 -24.72 33.03
C ALA A 98 -1.12 -24.37 32.14
N LYS A 99 -2.34 -24.71 32.57
CA LYS A 99 -3.57 -24.34 31.85
C LYS A 99 -3.72 -22.82 31.68
N LYS A 100 -3.41 -22.03 32.72
CA LYS A 100 -3.47 -20.56 32.65
C LYS A 100 -2.45 -20.01 31.66
N LYS A 101 -1.21 -20.53 31.67
CA LYS A 101 -0.15 -20.11 30.75
C LYS A 101 -0.45 -20.51 29.30
N ALA A 102 -1.00 -21.70 29.08
CA ALA A 102 -1.42 -22.16 27.76
C ALA A 102 -2.52 -21.25 27.18
N LYS A 103 -3.53 -20.89 27.98
CA LYS A 103 -4.56 -19.92 27.56
C LYS A 103 -3.95 -18.57 27.19
N LYS A 104 -3.02 -18.08 28.01
CA LYS A 104 -2.35 -16.81 27.71
C LYS A 104 -1.53 -16.91 26.42
N ALA A 105 -0.82 -18.01 26.20
CA ALA A 105 -0.04 -18.23 24.98
C ALA A 105 -0.93 -18.22 23.72
N LEU A 106 -2.13 -18.80 23.81
CA LEU A 106 -3.10 -18.76 22.73
C LEU A 106 -3.53 -17.31 22.43
N ASN A 107 -3.93 -16.56 23.45
CA ASN A 107 -4.34 -15.16 23.27
C ASN A 107 -3.21 -14.30 22.70
N ASP A 108 -1.99 -14.42 23.24
CA ASP A 108 -0.84 -13.63 22.74
C ASP A 108 -0.49 -14.03 21.28
N ALA A 109 -0.74 -15.29 20.88
CA ALA A 109 -0.57 -15.74 19.49
C ALA A 109 -1.67 -15.20 18.56
N GLU A 110 -2.91 -15.08 19.03
CA GLU A 110 -4.01 -14.42 18.31
C GLU A 110 -3.69 -12.93 18.12
N ASP A 111 -3.27 -12.23 19.17
CA ASP A 111 -2.83 -10.82 19.10
C ASP A 111 -1.71 -10.61 18.06
N ALA A 112 -0.75 -11.56 17.98
CA ALA A 112 0.32 -11.53 17.00
C ALA A 112 -0.17 -11.77 15.56
N ALA A 113 -1.18 -12.62 15.38
CA ALA A 113 -1.81 -12.84 14.08
C ALA A 113 -2.57 -11.59 13.60
N ASP A 114 -3.37 -10.99 14.49
CA ASP A 114 -4.13 -9.77 14.21
C ASP A 114 -3.18 -8.62 13.86
N ALA A 115 -2.10 -8.42 14.63
CA ALA A 115 -1.13 -7.38 14.34
C ALA A 115 -0.41 -7.58 12.98
N LYS A 116 -0.23 -8.83 12.55
CA LYS A 116 0.32 -9.15 11.22
C LYS A 116 -0.68 -8.85 10.11
N ASP A 117 -1.96 -9.10 10.34
CA ASP A 117 -3.00 -8.78 9.37
C ASP A 117 -3.19 -7.27 9.23
N ASP A 118 -3.06 -6.50 10.32
CA ASP A 118 -3.01 -5.03 10.29
C ASP A 118 -1.87 -4.50 9.39
N VAL A 119 -0.68 -5.12 9.45
CA VAL A 119 0.44 -4.77 8.53
C VAL A 119 0.04 -5.00 7.08
N LYS A 120 -0.53 -6.18 6.75
CA LYS A 120 -0.95 -6.51 5.40
C LYS A 120 -2.02 -5.56 4.88
N ASP A 121 -2.97 -5.19 5.73
CA ASP A 121 -4.03 -4.26 5.35
C ASP A 121 -3.51 -2.85 5.10
N GLN A 122 -2.50 -2.43 5.86
CA GLN A 122 -1.79 -1.19 5.61
C GLN A 122 -0.99 -1.23 4.29
N GLU A 123 -0.33 -2.34 3.97
CA GLU A 123 0.36 -2.53 2.68
C GLU A 123 -0.63 -2.50 1.51
N LYS A 124 -1.75 -3.23 1.60
CA LYS A 124 -2.82 -3.19 0.57
C LYS A 124 -3.35 -1.78 0.37
N LYS A 125 -3.49 -1.01 1.45
CA LYS A 125 -3.92 0.40 1.36
C LYS A 125 -2.91 1.25 0.60
N ILE A 126 -1.61 1.06 0.85
CA ILE A 126 -0.53 1.72 0.12
C ILE A 126 -0.59 1.36 -1.38
N ASP A 127 -0.77 0.08 -1.71
CA ASP A 127 -0.85 -0.39 -3.11
C ASP A 127 -2.06 0.18 -3.84
N LYS A 128 -3.23 0.19 -3.18
CA LYS A 128 -4.45 0.76 -3.73
C LYS A 128 -4.29 2.26 -3.99
N LEU A 129 -3.79 3.02 -3.01
CA LEU A 129 -3.56 4.46 -3.14
C LEU A 129 -2.54 4.76 -4.25
N THR A 130 -1.47 3.97 -4.35
CA THR A 130 -0.46 4.11 -5.40
C THR A 130 -1.07 3.88 -6.79
N THR A 131 -1.88 2.84 -6.94
CA THR A 131 -2.55 2.53 -8.20
C THR A 131 -3.56 3.63 -8.60
N GLU A 132 -4.34 4.13 -7.64
CA GLU A 132 -5.30 5.22 -7.88
C GLU A 132 -4.58 6.52 -8.25
N LEU A 133 -3.48 6.84 -7.56
CA LEU A 133 -2.65 8.01 -7.84
C LEU A 133 -2.08 7.97 -9.26
N GLN A 134 -1.53 6.83 -9.69
CA GLN A 134 -1.01 6.66 -11.05
C GLN A 134 -2.10 6.86 -12.12
N LYS A 135 -3.31 6.33 -11.89
CA LYS A 135 -4.45 6.54 -12.79
C LYS A 135 -4.82 8.01 -12.90
N LYS A 136 -4.85 8.73 -11.77
CA LYS A 136 -5.18 10.17 -11.73
C LYS A 136 -4.07 11.03 -12.35
N GLN A 137 -2.80 10.70 -12.13
CA GLN A 137 -1.67 11.37 -12.79
C GLN A 137 -1.69 11.19 -14.31
N LYS A 138 -1.96 9.97 -14.79
CA LYS A 138 -2.14 9.73 -16.23
C LYS A 138 -3.29 10.56 -16.78
N LYS A 139 -4.42 10.61 -16.05
CA LYS A 139 -5.58 11.40 -16.46
C LYS A 139 -5.27 12.89 -16.50
N LEU A 140 -4.54 13.39 -15.52
CA LEU A 140 -4.10 14.78 -15.47
C LEU A 140 -3.24 15.12 -16.69
N HIS A 141 -2.28 14.25 -17.03
CA HIS A 141 -1.43 14.41 -18.20
C HIS A 141 -2.25 14.48 -19.50
N GLU A 142 -3.18 13.54 -19.71
CA GLU A 142 -4.07 13.54 -20.88
C GLU A 142 -4.88 14.86 -20.99
N LEU A 143 -5.38 15.39 -19.87
CA LEU A 143 -6.13 16.64 -19.86
C LEU A 143 -5.23 17.85 -20.15
N GLU A 144 -3.98 17.85 -19.68
CA GLU A 144 -3.01 18.89 -19.99
C GLU A 144 -2.59 18.90 -21.46
N GLU A 145 -2.41 17.72 -22.06
CA GLU A 145 -2.18 17.58 -23.50
C GLU A 145 -3.35 18.13 -24.32
N MET A 146 -4.59 17.79 -23.94
CA MET A 146 -5.79 18.34 -24.57
C MET A 146 -5.83 19.87 -24.45
N ARG A 147 -5.51 20.43 -23.28
CA ARG A 147 -5.48 21.88 -23.04
C ARG A 147 -4.45 22.57 -23.92
N THR A 148 -3.25 21.98 -24.02
CA THR A 148 -2.16 22.51 -24.85
C THR A 148 -2.54 22.47 -26.33
N THR A 149 -3.15 21.38 -26.79
CA THR A 149 -3.62 21.23 -28.18
C THR A 149 -4.70 22.25 -28.51
N ILE A 150 -5.70 22.44 -27.64
CA ILE A 150 -6.75 23.46 -27.84
C ILE A 150 -6.13 24.87 -27.89
N ARG A 151 -5.17 25.19 -27.02
CA ARG A 151 -4.49 26.48 -27.04
C ARG A 151 -3.72 26.71 -28.34
N ALA A 152 -3.01 25.70 -28.83
CA ALA A 152 -2.25 25.78 -30.07
C ALA A 152 -3.15 25.95 -31.32
N MET A 153 -4.36 25.40 -31.32
CA MET A 153 -5.34 25.57 -32.42
C MET A 153 -5.99 26.96 -32.50
N HIS A 154 -5.88 27.77 -31.44
CA HIS A 154 -6.49 29.11 -31.37
C HIS A 154 -5.42 30.23 -31.28
N GLN A 155 -4.15 29.90 -31.56
CA GLN A 155 -3.09 30.87 -31.85
C GLN A 155 -3.05 31.15 -33.36
#